data_AF-A0A658NHR9-F1
#
_entry.id   AF-A0A658NHR9-F1
#
_cell.length_a   1.000
_cell.length_b   1.000
_cell.length_c   1.000
_cell.angle_alpha   90.00
_cell.angle_beta   90.00
_cell.angle_gamma   90.00
#
_symmetry.space_group_name_H-M   'P 1'
#
loop_
_entity.id
_entity.type
_entity.pdbx_description
1 polymer ?
#
loop_
_entity_poly.entity_id
_entity_poly.type
_entity_poly.pdbx_seq_one_letter_code
_entity_poly.pdbx_strand_id
1 'polypeptide(L)'
;TRDRLAREAAQMRQWLSENPEDRKGAKGKVIKSNRTDQDSAKMATSKGVIQGYCGVAAVDDRHQIIFEAQAHGTGSEQALL
;
A
#
# COMPACT_ATOMS: atom_id res chain seq x y z
N THR A 1 -6.27 -5.62 17.89
CA THR A 1 -5.76 -5.49 19.27
C THR A 1 -4.31 -5.10 19.26
N ARG A 2 -3.88 -4.31 20.25
CA ARG A 2 -2.53 -3.74 20.39
C ARG A 2 -1.40 -4.78 20.26
N ASP A 3 -1.62 -5.99 20.75
CA ASP A 3 -0.62 -7.08 20.68
C ASP A 3 -0.37 -7.60 19.27
N ARG A 4 -1.36 -7.53 18.38
CA ARG A 4 -1.17 -7.86 16.95
C ARG A 4 -0.21 -6.86 16.30
N LEU A 5 -0.45 -5.57 16.52
CA LEU A 5 0.37 -4.49 15.98
C LEU A 5 1.80 -4.52 16.54
N ALA A 6 1.96 -4.85 17.82
CA ALA A 6 3.28 -4.98 18.43
C ALA A 6 4.10 -6.14 17.82
N ARG A 7 3.45 -7.28 17.53
CA ARG A 7 4.09 -8.43 16.87
C ARG A 7 4.48 -8.10 15.42
N GLU A 8 3.58 -7.47 14.67
CA GLU A 8 3.85 -7.04 13.29
C GLU A 8 5.02 -6.04 13.24
N ALA A 9 5.06 -5.08 14.16
CA ALA A 9 6.16 -4.12 14.26
C ALA A 9 7.50 -4.80 14.61
N ALA A 10 7.49 -5.81 15.49
CA ALA A 10 8.70 -6.57 15.83
C ALA A 10 9.25 -7.34 14.63
N GLN A 11 8.38 -8.01 13.86
CA GLN A 11 8.77 -8.72 12.64
C GLN A 11 9.35 -7.78 11.58
N MET A 12 8.77 -6.59 11.41
CA MET A 12 9.30 -5.56 10.51
C MET A 12 10.69 -5.10 10.92
N ARG A 13 10.91 -4.82 12.21
CA ARG A 13 12.22 -4.39 12.73
C ARG A 13 13.28 -5.47 12.55
N GLN A 14 12.93 -6.73 12.84
CA GLN A 14 13.82 -7.86 12.61
C GLN A 14 14.20 -7.98 11.13
N TRP A 15 13.23 -7.92 10.23
CA TRP A 15 13.48 -8.02 8.80
C TRP A 15 14.37 -6.89 8.28
N LEU A 16 14.17 -5.65 8.74
CA LEU A 16 15.02 -4.51 8.38
C LEU A 16 16.47 -4.69 8.86
N SER A 17 16.66 -5.30 10.02
CA SER A 17 18.01 -5.60 10.53
C SER A 17 18.71 -6.70 9.73
N GLU A 18 17.95 -7.68 9.25
CA GLU A 18 18.45 -8.80 8.44
C GLU A 18 18.67 -8.42 6.97
N ASN A 19 18.04 -7.33 6.50
CA ASN A 19 18.09 -6.86 5.11
C ASN A 19 18.54 -5.37 5.07
N PRO A 20 19.80 -5.07 5.44
CA PRO A 20 20.30 -3.70 5.50
C PRO A 20 20.57 -3.09 4.11
N GLU A 21 20.73 -3.93 3.09
CA GLU A 21 21.03 -3.51 1.72
C GLU A 21 19.74 -3.35 0.91
N ASP A 22 19.70 -2.30 0.09
CA ASP A 22 18.60 -2.05 -0.83
C ASP A 22 18.42 -3.19 -1.84
N ARG A 23 17.18 -3.63 -2.04
CA ARG A 23 16.86 -4.66 -3.02
C ARG A 23 17.20 -4.15 -4.43
N LYS A 24 18.08 -4.85 -5.13
CA LYS A 24 18.44 -4.54 -6.52
C LYS A 24 17.60 -5.38 -7.48
N GLY A 25 17.08 -4.75 -8.54
CA GLY A 25 16.37 -5.43 -9.61
C GLY A 25 17.32 -6.08 -10.62
N ALA A 26 16.76 -6.78 -11.61
CA ALA A 26 17.54 -7.50 -12.65
C ALA A 26 18.52 -6.61 -13.45
N LYS A 27 18.29 -5.29 -13.47
CA LYS A 27 19.17 -4.30 -14.12
C LYS A 27 20.13 -3.60 -13.13
N GLY A 28 20.31 -4.14 -11.93
CA GLY A 28 21.20 -3.62 -10.89
C GLY A 28 20.73 -2.34 -10.18
N LYS A 29 19.66 -1.69 -10.66
CA LYS A 29 19.06 -0.53 -9.99
C LYS A 29 18.29 -0.93 -8.74
N VAL A 30 18.34 -0.09 -7.71
CA VAL A 30 17.51 -0.23 -6.51
C VAL A 30 16.04 -0.22 -6.92
N ILE A 31 15.31 -1.24 -6.49
CA ILE A 31 13.86 -1.34 -6.64
C ILE A 31 13.25 -1.04 -5.28
N LYS A 32 12.35 -0.05 -5.24
CA LYS A 32 11.56 0.24 -4.04
C LYS A 32 10.73 -1.01 -3.72
N SER A 33 11.04 -1.62 -2.59
CA SER A 33 10.38 -2.81 -2.09
C SER A 33 9.31 -2.38 -1.09
N ASN A 34 8.04 -2.39 -1.49
CA ASN A 34 6.93 -2.28 -0.55
C ASN A 34 6.79 -3.59 0.23
N ARG A 35 7.70 -3.88 1.16
CA ARG A 35 7.58 -5.03 2.08
C ARG A 35 6.55 -4.76 3.18
N THR A 36 6.32 -3.49 3.51
CA THR A 36 5.31 -3.04 4.48
C THR A 36 3.89 -3.04 3.91
N ASP A 37 3.74 -3.06 2.58
CA ASP A 37 2.43 -3.00 1.93
C ASP A 37 2.47 -3.50 0.48
N GLN A 38 2.70 -4.80 0.29
CA GLN A 38 2.81 -5.41 -1.05
C GLN A 38 1.46 -5.43 -1.81
N ASP A 39 0.36 -5.27 -1.06
CA ASP A 39 -1.03 -5.27 -1.54
C ASP A 39 -1.62 -3.85 -1.69
N SER A 40 -0.96 -2.79 -1.19
CA SER A 40 -1.42 -1.38 -1.30
C SER A 40 -1.93 -1.01 -2.69
N ALA A 41 -1.26 -1.52 -3.73
CA ALA A 41 -1.58 -1.24 -5.12
C ALA A 41 -2.15 -2.45 -5.86
N LYS A 42 -2.53 -3.55 -5.17
CA LYS A 42 -3.05 -4.77 -5.79
C LYS A 42 -4.38 -5.17 -5.19
N MET A 43 -5.46 -5.01 -5.95
CA MET A 43 -6.77 -5.51 -5.57
C MET A 43 -7.07 -6.82 -6.31
N ALA A 44 -7.20 -7.92 -5.58
CA ALA A 44 -7.63 -9.19 -6.13
C ALA A 44 -9.16 -9.16 -6.34
N THR A 45 -9.61 -9.34 -7.58
CA THR A 45 -11.03 -9.43 -7.96
C THR A 45 -11.34 -10.82 -8.53
N SER A 46 -12.62 -11.18 -8.67
CA SER A 46 -13.04 -12.41 -9.33
C SER A 46 -12.62 -12.52 -10.81
N LYS A 47 -12.09 -11.44 -11.40
CA LYS A 47 -11.65 -11.35 -12.79
C LYS A 47 -10.13 -11.16 -12.95
N GLY A 48 -9.36 -11.19 -11.85
CA GLY A 48 -7.91 -11.00 -11.86
C GLY A 48 -7.43 -9.92 -10.89
N VAL A 49 -6.13 -9.60 -10.97
CA VAL A 49 -5.47 -8.62 -10.10
C VAL A 49 -5.42 -7.25 -10.78
N ILE A 50 -6.05 -6.25 -10.17
CA ILE A 50 -5.91 -4.85 -10.58
C ILE A 50 -4.66 -4.30 -9.89
N GLN A 51 -3.66 -3.90 -10.67
CA GLN A 51 -2.41 -3.33 -10.18
C GLN A 51 -2.31 -1.85 -10.55
N GLY A 52 -2.25 -0.98 -9.54
CA GLY A 52 -2.31 0.47 -9.70
C GLY A 52 -3.77 0.95 -9.79
N TYR A 53 -4.43 1.05 -8.64
CA TYR A 53 -5.75 1.66 -8.50
C TYR A 53 -5.62 2.95 -7.69
N CYS A 54 -6.45 3.94 -8.00
CA CYS A 54 -6.54 5.20 -7.28
C CYS A 54 -7.80 5.16 -6.41
N GLY A 55 -7.63 5.37 -5.11
CA GLY A 55 -8.73 5.50 -4.16
C GLY A 55 -9.06 6.96 -3.95
N VAL A 56 -10.31 7.35 -4.17
CA VAL A 56 -10.81 8.71 -3.88
C VAL A 56 -11.78 8.61 -2.71
N ALA A 57 -11.63 9.47 -1.72
CA ALA A 57 -12.49 9.52 -0.55
C ALA A 57 -12.91 10.96 -0.24
N ALA A 58 -14.18 11.16 0.07
CA ALA A 58 -14.70 12.41 0.58
C ALA A 58 -14.74 12.35 2.12
N VAL A 59 -14.07 13.31 2.75
CA VAL A 59 -13.87 13.35 4.21
C VAL A 59 -14.44 14.64 4.77
N ASP A 60 -15.24 14.54 5.82
CA ASP A 60 -15.63 15.71 6.61
C ASP A 60 -14.41 16.27 7.34
N ASP A 61 -14.09 17.54 7.10
CA ASP A 61 -12.87 18.17 7.62
C ASP A 61 -12.86 18.28 9.16
N ARG A 62 -14.00 18.60 9.77
CA ARG A 62 -14.08 18.84 11.22
C ARG A 62 -13.97 17.55 12.02
N HIS A 63 -14.63 16.49 11.58
CA HIS A 63 -14.78 15.24 12.31
C HIS A 63 -13.92 14.10 11.75
N GLN A 64 -13.27 14.32 10.61
CA GLN A 64 -12.42 13.34 9.91
C GLN A 64 -13.19 12.04 9.60
N ILE A 65 -14.47 12.18 9.24
CA ILE A 65 -15.36 11.05 8.90
C ILE A 65 -15.38 10.88 7.38
N ILE A 66 -15.09 9.67 6.91
CA ILE A 66 -15.25 9.27 5.51
C ILE A 66 -16.73 8.93 5.29
N PHE A 67 -17.42 9.68 4.44
CA PHE A 67 -18.81 9.37 4.07
C PHE A 67 -18.92 8.74 2.68
N GLU A 68 -17.90 8.87 1.84
CA GLU A 68 -17.83 8.23 0.53
C GLU A 68 -16.39 7.81 0.21
N ALA A 69 -16.22 6.61 -0.36
CA ALA A 69 -14.94 6.11 -0.87
C ALA A 69 -15.16 5.25 -2.11
N GLN A 70 -14.37 5.49 -3.16
CA GLN A 70 -14.39 4.75 -4.41
C GLN A 70 -12.99 4.29 -4.81
N ALA A 71 -12.90 3.11 -5.41
CA ALA A 71 -11.65 2.57 -5.95
C ALA A 71 -11.75 2.50 -7.48
N HIS A 72 -10.83 3.17 -8.15
CA HIS A 72 -10.77 3.22 -9.61
C HIS A 72 -9.60 2.38 -10.10
N GLY A 73 -9.85 1.46 -11.04
CA GLY A 73 -8.84 0.55 -11.58
C GLY A 73 -7.76 1.20 -12.47
N THR A 74 -7.48 2.49 -12.28
CA THR A 74 -6.43 3.25 -12.96
C THR A 74 -5.53 3.88 -11.90
N GLY A 75 -4.24 4.02 -12.19
CA GLY A 75 -3.29 4.66 -11.27
C GLY A 75 -3.24 6.18 -11.36
N SER A 76 -3.99 6.80 -12.26
CA SER A 76 -4.00 8.26 -12.46
C SER A 76 -5.27 8.88 -11.87
N GLU A 77 -5.08 9.83 -10.96
CA GLU A 77 -6.15 10.60 -10.31
C GLU A 77 -6.75 11.69 -11.22
N GLN A 78 -6.06 12.05 -12.30
CA GLN A 78 -6.41 13.22 -13.14
C GLN A 78 -7.78 13.09 -13.83
N ALA A 79 -8.33 11.88 -13.92
CA ALA A 79 -9.64 11.62 -14.49
C ALA A 79 -10.76 11.45 -13.42
N LEU A 80 -10.43 11.59 -12.14
CA LEU A 80 -11.30 11.29 -11.00
C LEU A 80 -11.73 12.54 -10.20
N LEU A 81 -11.28 13.71 -10.64
CA LEU A 81 -11.50 15.04 -10.06
C LEU A 81 -12.47 15.86 -10.92
#